data_AF-A0A369QN84-F1
#
_entry.id   AF-A0A369QN84-F1
#
_cell.length_a   1.000
_cell.length_b   1.000
_cell.length_c   1.000
_cell.angle_alpha   90.00
_cell.angle_beta   90.00
_cell.angle_gamma   90.00
#
_symmetry.space_group_name_H-M   'P 1'
#
loop_
_entity.id
_entity.type
_entity.pdbx_description
1 polymer ?
#
loop_
_entity_poly.entity_id
_entity_poly.type
_entity_poly.pdbx_seq_one_letter_code
_entity_poly.pdbx_strand_id
1 'polypeptide(L)'
;MTIQESKQFFEDKGYLVGDAVQMYRTEDDKLLFARMRFLHLFFESGIKKNYDEQYLEKLCLYLDSMCRLVFNYNLLYTTEQQTYNAINQLVFFALPKDLHEILLNLRFQELIFSELEEYEICANISFAQKCVVHEIARKAE
;
A
#
# COMPACT_ATOMS: atom_id res chain seq x y z
N MET A 1 3.13 -3.73 11.90
CA MET A 1 3.38 -2.40 12.49
C MET A 1 2.17 -2.00 13.31
N THR A 2 2.33 -1.53 14.54
CA THR A 2 1.22 -1.07 15.41
C THR A 2 0.83 0.38 15.08
N ILE A 3 -0.37 0.80 15.45
CA ILE A 3 -0.79 2.22 15.32
C ILE A 3 0.20 3.16 16.01
N GLN A 4 0.79 2.75 17.14
CA GLN A 4 1.76 3.54 17.88
C GLN A 4 3.11 3.68 17.14
N GLU A 5 3.58 2.60 16.52
CA GLU A 5 4.77 2.61 15.66
C GLU A 5 4.57 3.52 14.45
N SER A 6 3.38 3.47 13.84
CA SER A 6 3.00 4.38 12.76
C SER A 6 2.98 5.83 13.27
N LYS A 7 2.44 6.10 14.47
CA LYS A 7 2.42 7.43 15.14
C LYS A 7 3.78 8.04 15.38
N GLN A 8 4.77 7.28 15.80
CA GLN A 8 6.14 7.79 15.90
C GLN A 8 6.74 8.13 14.54
N PHE A 9 6.43 7.32 13.51
CA PHE A 9 6.83 7.62 12.14
C PHE A 9 6.09 8.83 11.55
N PHE A 10 4.88 9.15 12.03
CA PHE A 10 4.04 10.29 11.59
C PHE A 10 4.64 11.67 11.94
N GLU A 11 5.62 11.74 12.84
CA GLU A 11 6.24 13.00 13.27
C GLU A 11 7.31 13.50 12.29
N ASP A 12 7.88 12.62 11.46
CA ASP A 12 8.83 13.00 10.41
C ASP A 12 8.10 13.22 9.08
N LYS A 13 7.80 14.48 8.76
CA LYS A 13 7.10 14.88 7.52
C LYS A 13 8.04 15.12 6.34
N GLY A 14 9.35 14.91 6.50
CA GLY A 14 10.33 15.15 5.44
C GLY A 14 10.03 14.37 4.16
N TYR A 15 9.40 13.20 4.31
CA TYR A 15 9.13 12.30 3.18
C TYR A 15 7.95 12.72 2.27
N LEU A 16 7.15 13.71 2.67
CA LEU A 16 6.02 14.24 1.89
C LEU A 16 6.39 15.43 0.97
N VAL A 17 7.60 15.98 1.13
CA VAL A 17 8.01 17.21 0.45
C VAL A 17 9.23 16.91 -0.43
N GLY A 18 9.02 16.77 -1.74
CA GLY A 18 10.10 16.55 -2.70
C GLY A 18 9.66 15.83 -3.98
N ASP A 19 10.58 15.71 -4.94
CA ASP A 19 10.43 14.80 -6.08
C ASP A 19 10.50 13.35 -5.56
N ALA A 20 9.35 12.68 -5.49
CA ALA A 20 9.24 11.35 -4.92
C ALA A 20 10.18 10.33 -5.59
N VAL A 21 10.50 10.50 -6.88
CA VAL A 21 11.43 9.62 -7.57
C VAL A 21 12.85 9.80 -7.04
N GLN A 22 13.30 11.05 -6.86
CA GLN A 22 14.63 11.34 -6.30
C GLN A 22 14.76 10.81 -4.88
N MET A 23 13.71 10.93 -4.07
CA MET A 23 13.71 10.37 -2.72
C MET A 23 13.92 8.86 -2.75
N TYR A 24 13.19 8.12 -3.58
CA TYR A 24 13.35 6.67 -3.68
C TYR A 24 14.72 6.24 -4.24
N ARG A 25 15.39 7.10 -5.01
CA ARG A 25 16.77 6.84 -5.50
C ARG A 25 17.81 6.96 -4.39
N THR A 26 17.57 7.82 -3.40
CA THR A 26 18.50 8.08 -2.29
C THR A 26 18.25 7.21 -1.07
N GLU A 27 17.12 6.50 -1.00
CA GLU A 27 16.79 5.59 0.09
C GLU A 27 17.51 4.25 -0.02
N ASP A 28 18.17 3.83 1.06
CA ASP A 28 18.88 2.55 1.14
C ASP A 28 17.93 1.35 1.01
N ASP A 29 16.71 1.47 1.56
CA ASP A 29 15.65 0.46 1.46
C ASP A 29 14.36 1.08 0.88
N LYS A 30 14.39 1.29 -0.44
CA LYS A 30 13.26 1.85 -1.21
C LYS A 30 11.95 1.06 -1.06
N LEU A 31 12.01 -0.25 -0.85
CA LEU A 31 10.82 -1.10 -0.69
C LEU A 31 10.17 -0.89 0.68
N LEU A 32 10.99 -0.85 1.74
CA LEU A 32 10.54 -0.48 3.08
C LEU A 32 9.95 0.93 3.07
N PHE A 33 10.65 1.88 2.44
CA PHE A 33 10.18 3.26 2.33
C PHE A 33 8.83 3.35 1.61
N ALA A 34 8.66 2.66 0.48
CA ALA A 34 7.40 2.59 -0.25
C ALA A 34 6.25 2.07 0.61
N ARG A 35 6.48 0.96 1.34
CA ARG A 35 5.52 0.39 2.28
C ARG A 35 5.13 1.38 3.37
N MET A 36 6.12 2.02 4.00
CA MET A 36 5.88 2.98 5.08
C MET A 36 5.06 4.17 4.58
N ARG A 37 5.42 4.73 3.42
CA ARG A 37 4.69 5.84 2.79
C ARG A 37 3.26 5.44 2.43
N PHE A 38 3.06 4.24 1.88
CA PHE A 38 1.72 3.73 1.56
C PHE A 38 0.85 3.65 2.82
N LEU A 39 1.35 3.02 3.89
CA LEU A 39 0.62 2.89 5.15
C LEU A 39 0.35 4.23 5.81
N HIS A 40 1.29 5.18 5.71
CA HIS A 40 1.14 6.50 6.29
C HIS A 40 -0.05 7.24 5.69
N LEU A 41 -0.13 7.31 4.35
CA LEU A 41 -1.17 8.06 3.65
C LEU A 41 -2.57 7.54 3.99
N PHE A 42 -2.71 6.23 4.16
CA PHE A 42 -3.95 5.61 4.61
C PHE A 42 -4.35 6.01 6.02
N PHE A 43 -3.40 5.94 6.95
CA PHE A 43 -3.68 6.21 8.33
C PHE A 43 -3.98 7.69 8.59
N GLU A 44 -3.23 8.59 7.93
CA GLU A 44 -3.48 10.02 8.01
C GLU A 44 -4.87 10.39 7.45
N SER A 45 -5.26 9.79 6.32
CA SER A 45 -6.62 9.91 5.75
C SER A 45 -7.69 9.40 6.72
N GLY A 46 -7.45 8.23 7.33
CA GLY A 46 -8.35 7.60 8.30
C GLY A 46 -8.59 8.43 9.55
N ILE A 47 -7.52 8.99 10.14
CA ILE A 47 -7.60 9.91 11.29
C ILE A 47 -8.40 11.16 10.91
N LYS A 48 -8.07 11.81 9.78
CA LYS A 48 -8.74 13.05 9.34
C LYS A 48 -10.25 12.85 9.13
N LYS A 49 -10.67 11.63 8.79
CA LYS A 49 -12.07 11.26 8.58
C LYS A 49 -12.76 10.68 9.81
N ASN A 50 -12.13 10.70 10.99
CA ASN A 50 -12.64 10.14 12.25
C ASN A 50 -13.16 8.70 12.09
N TYR A 51 -12.37 7.83 11.48
CA TYR A 51 -12.72 6.41 11.42
C TYR A 51 -12.67 5.78 12.81
N ASP A 52 -13.47 4.73 12.99
CA ASP A 52 -13.39 3.87 14.16
C ASP A 52 -11.98 3.26 14.30
N GLU A 53 -11.44 3.26 15.53
CA GLU A 53 -10.07 2.81 15.79
C GLU A 53 -9.87 1.32 15.47
N GLN A 54 -10.86 0.47 15.77
CA GLN A 54 -10.75 -0.98 15.49
C GLN A 54 -10.77 -1.24 13.99
N TYR A 55 -11.57 -0.48 13.24
CA TYR A 55 -11.54 -0.52 11.79
C TYR A 55 -10.16 -0.12 11.25
N LEU A 56 -9.60 0.99 11.73
CA LEU A 56 -8.27 1.46 11.30
C LEU A 56 -7.17 0.46 11.62
N GLU A 57 -7.17 -0.12 12.82
CA GLU A 57 -6.19 -1.16 13.20
C GLU A 57 -6.25 -2.34 12.24
N LYS A 58 -7.45 -2.85 11.99
CA LYS A 58 -7.64 -4.02 11.12
C LYS A 58 -7.31 -3.71 9.67
N LEU A 59 -7.66 -2.51 9.18
CA LEU A 59 -7.28 -2.04 7.85
C LEU A 59 -5.75 -1.96 7.71
N CYS A 60 -5.07 -1.37 8.69
CA CYS A 60 -3.60 -1.27 8.71
C CYS A 60 -2.92 -2.65 8.70
N LEU A 61 -3.45 -3.63 9.44
CA LEU A 61 -2.90 -4.99 9.45
C LEU A 61 -3.00 -5.66 8.07
N TYR A 62 -4.14 -5.54 7.41
CA TYR A 62 -4.31 -6.08 6.05
C TYR A 62 -3.48 -5.32 5.02
N LEU A 63 -3.35 -4.00 5.17
CA LEU A 63 -2.50 -3.18 4.31
C LEU A 63 -1.01 -3.55 4.47
N ASP A 64 -0.49 -3.70 5.70
CA ASP A 64 0.92 -4.10 5.94
C ASP A 64 1.19 -5.47 5.31
N SER A 65 0.25 -6.40 5.47
CA SER A 65 0.34 -7.75 4.88
C SER A 65 0.41 -7.71 3.35
N MET A 66 -0.48 -6.93 2.71
CA MET A 66 -0.47 -6.75 1.26
C MET A 66 0.81 -6.06 0.78
N CYS A 67 1.23 -4.98 1.45
CA CYS A 67 2.40 -4.20 1.04
C CYS A 67 3.71 -5.01 1.13
N ARG A 68 3.85 -5.89 2.13
CA ARG A 68 5.01 -6.80 2.25
C ARG A 68 5.13 -7.77 1.08
N LEU A 69 4.01 -8.10 0.44
CA LEU A 69 3.99 -9.00 -0.71
C LEU A 69 4.16 -8.20 -2.00
N VAL A 70 3.49 -7.06 -2.13
CA VAL A 70 3.60 -6.20 -3.32
C VAL A 70 5.01 -5.61 -3.47
N PHE A 71 5.57 -5.03 -2.41
CA PHE A 71 6.91 -4.44 -2.41
C PHE A 71 7.96 -5.48 -2.05
N ASN A 72 8.13 -6.48 -2.92
CA ASN A 72 9.08 -7.58 -2.72
C ASN A 72 9.59 -8.12 -4.07
N TYR A 73 10.91 -8.28 -4.19
CA TYR A 73 11.56 -8.83 -5.39
C TYR A 73 11.37 -10.35 -5.54
N ASN A 74 11.08 -11.09 -4.45
CA ASN A 74 11.07 -12.55 -4.44
C ASN A 74 9.71 -13.19 -4.78
N LEU A 75 8.82 -12.53 -5.52
CA LEU A 75 7.44 -13.01 -5.70
C LEU A 75 7.31 -14.23 -6.63
N LEU A 76 8.29 -14.46 -7.51
CA LEU A 76 8.18 -15.44 -8.57
C LEU A 76 8.54 -16.84 -8.05
N TYR A 77 7.52 -17.72 -8.01
CA TYR A 77 7.54 -19.20 -8.06
C TYR A 77 6.90 -19.99 -6.90
N THR A 78 6.65 -19.43 -5.70
CA THR A 78 6.02 -20.22 -4.60
C THR A 78 4.98 -19.49 -3.74
N THR A 79 4.80 -18.18 -3.91
CA THR A 79 4.00 -17.31 -2.99
C THR A 79 2.76 -16.68 -3.62
N GLU A 80 2.40 -17.03 -4.86
CA GLU A 80 1.22 -16.47 -5.55
C GLU A 80 -0.07 -16.63 -4.75
N GLN A 81 -0.30 -17.80 -4.14
CA GLN A 81 -1.52 -18.05 -3.38
C GLN A 81 -1.57 -17.29 -2.05
N GLN A 82 -0.43 -17.09 -1.39
CA GLN A 82 -0.35 -16.25 -0.18
C GLN A 82 -0.59 -14.79 -0.51
N THR A 83 -0.03 -14.32 -1.62
CA THR A 83 -0.23 -12.96 -2.16
C THR A 83 -1.69 -12.72 -2.53
N TYR A 84 -2.30 -13.68 -3.23
CA TYR A 84 -3.73 -13.66 -3.56
C TYR A 84 -4.60 -13.58 -2.30
N ASN A 85 -4.32 -14.42 -1.31
CA ASN A 85 -5.09 -14.47 -0.06
C ASN A 85 -4.99 -13.15 0.73
N ALA A 86 -3.80 -12.58 0.86
CA ALA A 86 -3.59 -11.32 1.58
C ALA A 86 -4.28 -10.13 0.89
N ILE A 87 -4.15 -10.03 -0.43
CA ILE A 87 -4.83 -9.00 -1.22
C ILE A 87 -6.34 -9.16 -1.11
N ASN A 88 -6.87 -10.38 -1.21
CA ASN A 88 -8.30 -10.64 -1.05
C ASN A 88 -8.81 -10.24 0.34
N GLN A 89 -8.12 -10.63 1.40
CA GLN A 89 -8.50 -10.25 2.76
C GLN A 89 -8.63 -8.73 2.92
N LEU A 90 -7.66 -7.98 2.38
CA LEU A 90 -7.70 -6.53 2.36
C LEU A 90 -8.92 -6.00 1.59
N VAL A 91 -9.09 -6.41 0.32
CA VAL A 91 -10.09 -5.79 -0.55
C VAL A 91 -11.52 -6.15 -0.11
N PHE A 92 -11.76 -7.37 0.37
CA PHE A 92 -13.05 -7.76 0.93
C PHE A 92 -13.39 -6.96 2.19
N PHE A 93 -12.41 -6.73 3.07
CA PHE A 93 -12.60 -5.98 4.32
C PHE A 93 -12.81 -4.47 4.10
N ALA A 94 -12.01 -3.85 3.23
CA ALA A 94 -11.95 -2.39 3.09
C ALA A 94 -13.27 -1.78 2.61
N LEU A 95 -13.65 -0.61 3.12
CA LEU A 95 -14.81 0.13 2.63
C LEU A 95 -14.59 0.59 1.17
N PRO A 96 -15.67 0.80 0.37
CA PRO A 96 -15.55 1.22 -1.02
C PRO A 96 -14.68 2.47 -1.22
N LYS A 97 -14.85 3.48 -0.36
CA LYS A 97 -14.03 4.71 -0.37
C LYS A 97 -12.53 4.44 -0.15
N ASP A 98 -12.20 3.46 0.68
CA ASP A 98 -10.80 3.13 0.98
C ASP A 98 -10.19 2.31 -0.16
N LEU A 99 -10.97 1.47 -0.84
CA LEU A 99 -10.52 0.79 -2.07
C LEU A 99 -10.10 1.76 -3.16
N HIS A 100 -10.83 2.87 -3.33
CA HIS A 100 -10.44 3.92 -4.27
C HIS A 100 -9.12 4.60 -3.88
N GLU A 101 -8.93 4.88 -2.58
CA GLU A 101 -7.64 5.37 -2.10
C GLU A 101 -6.53 4.35 -2.34
N ILE A 102 -6.82 3.04 -2.23
CA ILE A 102 -5.80 1.99 -2.33
C ILE A 102 -5.33 1.95 -3.78
N LEU A 103 -6.29 1.98 -4.70
CA LEU A 103 -6.02 2.03 -6.14
C LEU A 103 -5.18 3.26 -6.52
N LEU A 104 -5.53 4.45 -6.02
CA LEU A 104 -4.79 5.67 -6.31
C LEU A 104 -3.34 5.60 -5.82
N ASN A 105 -3.13 5.12 -4.59
CA ASN A 105 -1.80 4.96 -4.03
C ASN A 105 -0.98 3.90 -4.77
N LEU A 106 -1.59 2.77 -5.17
CA LEU A 106 -0.92 1.74 -5.97
C LEU A 106 -0.47 2.29 -7.33
N ARG A 107 -1.31 3.06 -8.01
CA ARG A 107 -0.94 3.71 -9.29
C ARG A 107 0.22 4.69 -9.12
N PHE A 108 0.21 5.48 -8.04
CA PHE A 108 1.31 6.39 -7.76
C PHE A 108 2.63 5.66 -7.53
N GLN A 109 2.60 4.54 -6.79
CA GLN A 109 3.78 3.69 -6.57
C GLN A 109 4.26 3.05 -7.88
N GLU A 110 3.35 2.56 -8.73
CA GLU A 110 3.71 1.99 -10.04
C GLU A 110 4.45 3.00 -10.91
N LEU A 111 4.00 4.26 -10.94
CA LEU A 111 4.68 5.33 -11.67
C LEU A 111 6.11 5.54 -11.15
N ILE A 112 6.28 5.62 -9.82
CA ILE A 112 7.62 5.78 -9.21
C ILE A 112 8.51 4.60 -9.59
N PHE A 113 8.07 3.36 -9.37
CA PHE A 113 8.88 2.17 -9.64
C PHE A 113 9.16 1.96 -11.13
N SER A 114 8.27 2.42 -12.03
CA SER A 114 8.52 2.45 -13.47
C SER A 114 9.66 3.40 -13.83
N GLU A 115 9.70 4.60 -13.23
CA GLU A 115 10.80 5.59 -13.41
C GLU A 115 12.14 5.15 -12.79
N LEU A 116 12.09 4.11 -11.94
CA LEU A 116 13.26 3.46 -11.36
C LEU A 116 13.66 2.18 -12.10
N GLU A 117 12.91 1.79 -13.15
CA GLU A 117 13.11 0.56 -13.92
C GLU A 117 12.97 -0.73 -13.07
N GLU A 118 12.18 -0.68 -11.99
CA GLU A 118 11.93 -1.77 -11.05
C GLU A 118 10.73 -2.61 -11.52
N TYR A 119 10.85 -3.25 -12.69
CA TYR A 119 9.72 -3.87 -13.40
C TYR A 119 9.07 -5.04 -12.66
N GLU A 120 9.82 -5.79 -11.86
CA GLU A 120 9.27 -6.88 -11.03
C GLU A 120 8.29 -6.34 -9.98
N ILE A 121 8.64 -5.21 -9.36
CA ILE A 121 7.77 -4.52 -8.41
C ILE A 121 6.55 -3.95 -9.12
N CYS A 122 6.72 -3.39 -10.33
CA CYS A 122 5.61 -2.90 -11.15
C CYS A 122 4.61 -4.03 -11.46
N ALA A 123 5.08 -5.23 -11.79
CA ALA A 123 4.22 -6.38 -12.05
C ALA A 123 3.37 -6.76 -10.81
N ASN A 124 3.98 -6.75 -9.61
CA ASN A 124 3.27 -7.02 -8.36
C ASN A 124 2.20 -5.95 -8.07
N ILE A 125 2.55 -4.68 -8.28
CA ILE A 125 1.64 -3.55 -8.10
C ILE A 125 0.46 -3.66 -9.07
N SER A 126 0.74 -3.90 -10.35
CA SER A 126 -0.26 -4.14 -11.41
C SER A 126 -1.23 -5.27 -11.04
N PHE A 127 -0.71 -6.37 -10.47
CA PHE A 127 -1.52 -7.47 -10.00
C PHE A 127 -2.47 -7.04 -8.86
N ALA A 128 -1.96 -6.36 -7.83
CA ALA A 128 -2.78 -5.85 -6.74
C ALA A 128 -3.86 -4.86 -7.21
N GLN A 129 -3.52 -3.98 -8.17
CA GLN A 129 -4.49 -3.05 -8.77
C GLN A 129 -5.67 -3.79 -9.42
N LYS A 130 -5.43 -4.88 -10.15
CA LYS A 130 -6.50 -5.68 -10.77
C LYS A 130 -7.47 -6.23 -9.73
N CYS A 131 -6.96 -6.76 -8.62
CA CYS A 131 -7.78 -7.26 -7.51
C CYS A 131 -8.63 -6.14 -6.89
N VAL A 132 -8.05 -4.95 -6.67
CA VAL A 132 -8.76 -3.80 -6.12
C VAL A 132 -9.86 -3.31 -7.06
N VAL A 133 -9.57 -3.20 -8.38
CA VAL A 133 -10.57 -2.79 -9.39
C VAL A 133 -11.73 -3.78 -9.45
N HIS A 134 -11.44 -5.08 -9.44
CA HIS A 134 -12.47 -6.11 -9.44
C HIS A 134 -13.39 -5.97 -8.21
N GLU A 135 -12.81 -5.75 -7.04
CA GLU A 135 -13.59 -5.63 -5.81
C GLU A 135 -14.40 -4.32 -5.75
N ILE A 136 -13.88 -3.21 -6.29
CA ILE A 136 -14.66 -1.97 -6.44
C ILE A 136 -15.91 -2.22 -7.28
N ALA A 137 -15.77 -2.90 -8.42
CA ALA A 137 -16.91 -3.22 -9.29
C ALA A 137 -17.94 -4.10 -8.56
N ARG A 138 -17.47 -5.15 -7.86
CA ARG A 138 -18.32 -6.06 -7.10
C ARG A 138 -19.12 -5.36 -5.98
N LYS A 139 -18.56 -4.33 -5.34
CA LYS A 139 -19.25 -3.56 -4.28
C LYS A 139 -20.17 -2.46 -4.81
N ALA A 140 -20.17 -2.20 -6.11
CA ALA A 140 -21.05 -1.24 -6.77
C ALA A 140 -22.35 -1.88 -7.30
N GLU A 141 -22.41 -3.21 -7.36
CA GLU A 141 -23.60 -4.04 -7.65
C GLU A 141 -24.48 -4.21 -6.41
#